data_AF-A0A9D8GG32-F1
#
_entry.id   AF-A0A9D8GG32-F1
#
_cell.length_a   1.000
_cell.length_b   1.000
_cell.length_c   1.000
_cell.angle_alpha   90.00
_cell.angle_beta   90.00
_cell.angle_gamma   90.00
#
_symmetry.space_group_name_H-M   'P 1'
#
loop_
_entity.id
_entity.type
_entity.pdbx_description
1 polymer ?
#
loop_
_entity_poly.entity_id
_entity_poly.type
_entity_poly.pdbx_seq_one_letter_code
_entity_poly.pdbx_strand_id
1 'polypeptide(L)'
;MAILPTVLVLPALAQPAMPPEVRQAVGLPAPAVEDVAGWDVTRWGMSADELAAALGPRLVGQRSQIGLMTYSLAEAEIGGVKFAPVQLTLNPGRGLTEVRFGNGFVNRVREAEARAVEEALRAAYGEPHAIQANEDRTANAVREAVRSLAWNFPSTIITFRHALVAGGADGTQDLLTVSFLRPR
;
A
#
# COMPACT_ATOMS: atom_id res chain seq x y z
N MET A 1 28.37 -31.10 -75.54
CA MET A 1 27.56 -29.87 -75.54
C MET A 1 26.60 -29.95 -74.36
N ALA A 2 26.84 -29.16 -73.31
CA ALA A 2 26.00 -29.14 -72.12
C ALA A 2 25.45 -27.72 -71.93
N ILE A 3 24.14 -27.66 -71.69
CA ILE A 3 23.31 -26.47 -71.56
C ILE A 3 23.44 -25.98 -70.10
N LEU A 4 23.81 -24.71 -69.90
CA LEU A 4 23.78 -24.05 -68.59
C LEU A 4 22.36 -23.53 -68.30
N PRO A 5 21.80 -23.73 -67.08
CA PRO A 5 20.55 -23.11 -66.70
C PRO A 5 20.77 -21.64 -66.32
N THR A 6 19.95 -20.78 -66.91
CA THR A 6 19.84 -19.35 -66.60
C THR A 6 19.06 -19.19 -65.29
N VAL A 7 19.67 -18.58 -64.27
CA VAL A 7 18.99 -18.17 -63.03
C VAL A 7 18.62 -16.70 -63.14
N LEU A 8 17.32 -16.41 -63.12
CA LEU A 8 16.77 -15.06 -62.96
C LEU A 8 17.12 -14.53 -61.57
N VAL A 9 17.83 -13.41 -61.50
CA VAL A 9 18.02 -12.63 -60.27
C VAL A 9 16.94 -11.56 -60.21
N LEU A 10 16.01 -11.66 -59.26
CA LEU A 10 15.06 -10.59 -58.92
C LEU A 10 15.82 -9.48 -58.15
N PRO A 11 15.55 -8.18 -58.42
CA PRO A 11 16.14 -7.11 -57.65
C PRO A 11 15.56 -7.09 -56.22
N ALA A 12 16.46 -7.04 -55.24
CA ALA A 12 16.12 -6.88 -53.84
C ALA A 12 15.38 -5.55 -53.63
N LEU A 13 14.17 -5.62 -53.09
CA LEU A 13 13.46 -4.46 -52.59
C LEU A 13 14.29 -3.82 -51.46
N ALA A 14 14.64 -2.55 -51.65
CA ALA A 14 15.34 -1.76 -50.64
C ALA A 14 14.52 -1.73 -49.34
N GLN A 15 15.06 -2.31 -48.27
CA GLN A 15 14.53 -2.14 -46.94
C GLN A 15 14.74 -0.67 -46.51
N PRO A 16 13.73 0.04 -46.00
CA PRO A 16 13.94 1.37 -45.45
C PRO A 16 14.90 1.26 -44.25
N ALA A 17 15.95 2.08 -44.28
CA ALA A 17 16.93 2.19 -43.21
C ALA A 17 16.22 2.46 -41.87
N MET A 18 16.37 1.55 -40.92
CA MET A 18 15.89 1.78 -39.55
C MET A 18 16.69 2.91 -38.92
N PRO A 19 16.03 3.91 -38.29
CA PRO A 19 16.72 4.97 -37.58
C PRO A 19 17.54 4.42 -36.41
N PRO A 20 18.67 5.07 -36.06
CA PRO A 20 19.59 4.60 -35.05
C PRO A 20 18.93 4.59 -33.66
N GLU A 21 18.95 3.41 -33.05
CA GLU A 21 19.02 3.16 -31.60
C GLU A 21 18.47 4.28 -30.71
N VAL A 22 17.17 4.23 -30.40
CA VAL A 22 16.74 4.62 -29.06
C VAL A 22 17.39 3.60 -28.14
N ARG A 23 18.57 3.93 -27.65
CA ARG A 23 19.17 3.28 -26.49
C ARG A 23 18.06 3.21 -25.47
N GLN A 24 17.54 2.01 -25.24
CA GLN A 24 16.83 1.71 -24.02
C GLN A 24 17.75 2.26 -22.93
N ALA A 25 17.35 3.37 -22.32
CA ALA A 25 17.69 3.60 -20.96
C ALA A 25 17.11 2.37 -20.27
N VAL A 26 17.94 1.35 -20.10
CA VAL A 26 17.83 0.40 -19.01
C VAL A 26 17.88 1.32 -17.81
N GLY A 27 16.70 1.83 -17.45
CA GLY A 27 16.50 2.57 -16.23
C GLY A 27 16.96 1.58 -15.20
N LEU A 28 18.15 1.84 -14.67
CA LEU A 28 18.58 1.29 -13.39
C LEU A 28 17.32 1.28 -12.52
N PRO A 29 16.96 0.14 -11.90
CA PRO A 29 15.76 0.08 -11.08
C PRO A 29 15.77 1.31 -10.21
N ALA A 30 14.71 2.11 -10.29
CA ALA A 30 14.56 3.28 -9.45
C ALA A 30 14.94 2.83 -8.03
N PRO A 31 15.85 3.55 -7.34
CA PRO A 31 16.27 3.14 -6.00
C PRO A 31 15.00 2.80 -5.23
N ALA A 32 14.92 1.55 -4.74
CA ALA A 32 13.75 1.09 -4.00
C ALA A 32 13.49 2.17 -2.96
N VAL A 33 12.34 2.85 -3.08
CA VAL A 33 11.95 3.92 -2.16
C VAL A 33 12.17 3.32 -0.78
N GLU A 34 13.19 3.81 -0.08
CA GLU A 34 13.53 3.34 1.25
C GLU A 34 12.22 3.32 2.03
N ASP A 35 11.87 2.14 2.54
CA ASP A 35 10.56 1.86 3.13
C ASP A 35 10.11 3.04 4.01
N VAL A 36 9.13 3.81 3.53
CA VAL A 36 8.35 4.79 4.28
C VAL A 36 9.20 5.81 5.06
N ALA A 37 9.50 6.94 4.43
CA ALA A 37 10.05 8.11 5.14
C ALA A 37 9.05 8.63 6.19
N GLY A 38 9.43 8.55 7.48
CA GLY A 38 8.56 8.86 8.64
C GLY A 38 8.23 7.66 9.55
N TRP A 39 8.86 6.50 9.32
CA TRP A 39 8.83 5.28 10.12
C TRP A 39 10.18 5.03 10.85
N ASP A 40 10.83 6.12 11.26
CA ASP A 40 12.26 6.35 11.54
C ASP A 40 12.97 5.46 12.59
N VAL A 41 12.25 4.54 13.26
CA VAL A 41 12.82 3.59 14.24
C VAL A 41 12.38 2.13 14.03
N THR A 42 11.44 1.85 13.13
CA THR A 42 10.93 0.48 12.94
C THR A 42 11.11 0.01 11.51
N ARG A 43 11.67 -1.20 11.33
CA ARG A 43 11.91 -1.81 10.02
C ARG A 43 11.17 -3.15 9.89
N TRP A 44 10.89 -3.56 8.66
CA TRP A 44 10.34 -4.89 8.42
C TRP A 44 11.21 -5.97 9.01
N GLY A 45 10.56 -6.97 9.59
CA GLY A 45 11.23 -8.10 10.20
C GLY A 45 11.90 -7.83 11.55
N MET A 46 11.71 -6.66 12.15
CA MET A 46 12.07 -6.48 13.56
C MET A 46 11.39 -7.54 14.42
N SER A 47 12.19 -8.17 15.27
CA SER A 47 11.76 -9.02 16.35
C SER A 47 11.03 -8.22 17.45
N ALA A 48 10.41 -8.93 18.38
CA ALA A 48 9.79 -8.33 19.56
C ALA A 48 10.79 -7.50 20.37
N ASP A 49 12.02 -8.00 20.54
CA ASP A 49 13.07 -7.35 21.31
C ASP A 49 13.58 -6.08 20.62
N GLU A 50 13.76 -6.11 19.30
CA GLU A 50 14.15 -4.93 18.53
C GLU A 50 13.06 -3.84 18.57
N LEU A 51 11.78 -4.24 18.49
CA LEU A 51 10.66 -3.30 18.63
C LEU A 51 10.56 -2.73 20.04
N ALA A 52 10.75 -3.55 21.08
CA ALA A 52 10.79 -3.10 22.46
C ALA A 52 11.96 -2.13 22.69
N ALA A 53 13.13 -2.39 22.12
CA ALA A 53 14.28 -1.49 22.20
C ALA A 53 14.03 -0.16 21.47
N ALA A 54 13.40 -0.21 20.28
CA ALA A 54 13.16 0.95 19.45
C ALA A 54 12.04 1.86 19.98
N LEU A 55 10.94 1.27 20.47
CA LEU A 55 9.73 2.00 20.87
C LEU A 55 9.64 2.18 22.39
N GLY A 56 10.33 1.34 23.17
CA GLY A 56 10.44 1.43 24.61
C GLY A 56 9.09 1.67 25.32
N PRO A 57 8.97 2.75 26.11
CA PRO A 57 7.78 3.03 26.90
C PRO A 57 6.55 3.44 26.06
N ARG A 58 6.68 3.60 24.74
CA ARG A 58 5.56 3.94 23.86
C ARG A 58 4.63 2.75 23.60
N LEU A 59 5.09 1.53 23.90
CA LEU A 59 4.29 0.30 23.79
C LEU A 59 3.31 0.22 24.96
N VAL A 60 2.01 0.27 24.65
CA VAL A 60 0.92 0.37 25.63
C VAL A 60 0.22 -0.97 25.87
N GLY A 61 0.50 -1.98 25.06
CA GLY A 61 -0.10 -3.29 25.23
C GLY A 61 0.48 -4.34 24.29
N GLN A 62 0.42 -5.59 24.73
CA GLN A 62 0.82 -6.77 23.97
C GLN A 62 -0.30 -7.81 24.03
N ARG A 63 -0.70 -8.34 22.88
CA ARG A 63 -1.65 -9.45 22.77
C ARG A 63 -1.06 -10.52 21.86
N SER A 64 -1.06 -11.76 22.34
CA SER A 64 -0.78 -12.93 21.50
C SER A 64 -2.10 -13.51 21.01
N GLN A 65 -2.25 -13.70 19.70
CA GLN A 65 -3.40 -14.39 19.12
C GLN A 65 -2.91 -15.30 18.01
N ILE A 66 -3.15 -16.62 18.17
CA ILE A 66 -2.90 -17.66 17.16
C ILE A 66 -1.50 -17.48 16.52
N GLY A 67 -0.46 -17.51 17.35
CA GLY A 67 0.92 -17.38 16.91
C GLY A 67 1.37 -15.97 16.53
N LEU A 68 0.48 -14.99 16.34
CA LEU A 68 0.87 -13.61 16.07
C LEU A 68 1.02 -12.82 17.38
N MET A 69 2.05 -11.98 17.46
CA MET A 69 2.21 -11.01 18.54
C MET A 69 1.78 -9.65 18.03
N THR A 70 0.80 -9.02 18.68
CA THR A 70 0.36 -7.67 18.36
C THR A 70 0.75 -6.72 19.47
N TYR A 71 1.42 -5.64 19.12
CA TYR A 71 1.69 -4.52 20.01
C TYR A 71 0.78 -3.34 19.70
N SER A 72 0.55 -2.49 20.69
CA SER A 72 -0.18 -1.23 20.51
C SER A 72 0.68 -0.03 20.90
N LEU A 73 0.65 1.02 20.09
CA LEU A 73 1.16 2.35 20.41
C LEU A 73 -0.01 3.27 20.79
N ALA A 74 0.26 4.23 21.67
CA ALA A 74 -0.74 5.17 22.18
C ALA A 74 -1.36 6.00 21.05
N GLU A 75 -0.51 6.68 20.28
CA GLU A 75 -0.94 7.53 19.17
C GLU A 75 0.13 7.63 18.08
N ALA A 76 -0.33 7.91 16.87
CA ALA A 76 0.48 8.40 15.77
C ALA A 76 -0.35 9.34 14.89
N GLU A 77 0.28 10.06 13.98
CA GLU A 77 -0.38 11.09 13.16
C GLU A 77 -0.04 10.89 11.67
N ILE A 78 -1.04 11.03 10.80
CA ILE A 78 -0.89 11.03 9.34
C ILE A 78 -1.70 12.21 8.79
N GLY A 79 -1.06 13.12 8.06
CA GLY A 79 -1.75 14.25 7.44
C GLY A 79 -2.52 15.15 8.42
N GLY A 80 -1.98 15.35 9.64
CA GLY A 80 -2.67 16.12 10.69
C GLY A 80 -3.76 15.35 11.45
N VAL A 81 -4.01 14.08 11.09
CA VAL A 81 -5.04 13.24 11.73
C VAL A 81 -4.39 12.26 12.70
N LYS A 82 -4.78 12.35 13.97
CA LYS A 82 -4.31 11.44 15.02
C LYS A 82 -5.07 10.12 15.03
N PHE A 83 -4.32 9.03 15.16
CA PHE A 83 -4.80 7.67 15.28
C PHE A 83 -4.40 7.08 16.63
N ALA A 84 -5.37 6.53 17.35
CA ALA A 84 -5.15 5.85 18.61
C ALA A 84 -6.18 4.70 18.77
N PRO A 85 -5.77 3.46 19.10
CA PRO A 85 -4.40 2.97 19.12
C PRO A 85 -3.86 2.67 17.72
N VAL A 86 -2.53 2.56 17.59
CA VAL A 86 -1.87 2.01 16.39
C VAL A 86 -1.39 0.60 16.71
N GLN A 87 -1.63 -0.35 15.82
CA GLN A 87 -1.30 -1.77 16.02
C GLN A 87 -0.09 -2.19 15.19
N LEU A 88 0.78 -3.01 15.77
CA LEU A 88 1.93 -3.61 15.10
C LEU A 88 1.84 -5.12 15.21
N THR A 89 1.80 -5.83 14.09
CA THR A 89 1.66 -7.29 14.04
C THR A 89 2.98 -7.94 13.66
N LEU A 90 3.50 -8.78 14.55
CA LEU A 90 4.67 -9.61 14.33
C LEU A 90 4.25 -11.05 14.04
N ASN A 91 4.92 -11.65 13.06
CA ASN A 91 4.78 -13.03 12.67
C ASN A 91 6.02 -13.85 13.11
N PRO A 92 5.85 -15.00 13.79
CA PRO A 92 6.95 -15.86 14.18
C PRO A 92 7.87 -16.21 13.01
N GLY A 93 9.18 -16.00 13.20
CA GLY A 93 10.18 -16.27 12.17
C GLY A 93 10.26 -15.24 11.04
N ARG A 94 9.30 -14.32 10.91
CA ARG A 94 9.35 -13.22 9.93
C ARG A 94 9.52 -11.84 10.56
N GLY A 95 9.25 -11.68 11.86
CA GLY A 95 9.29 -10.41 12.59
C GLY A 95 8.08 -9.52 12.27
N LEU A 96 8.23 -8.21 12.37
CA LEU A 96 7.21 -7.24 12.03
C LEU A 96 6.73 -7.41 10.57
N THR A 97 5.41 -7.50 10.38
CA THR A 97 4.77 -7.76 9.08
C THR A 97 3.61 -6.83 8.75
N GLU A 98 3.00 -6.18 9.75
CA GLU A 98 1.93 -5.21 9.52
C GLU A 98 1.99 -4.09 10.56
N VAL A 99 1.68 -2.87 10.12
CA VAL A 99 1.33 -1.74 10.99
C VAL A 99 0.00 -1.17 10.55
N ARG A 100 -0.92 -1.00 11.50
CA ARG A 100 -2.29 -0.57 11.26
C ARG A 100 -2.66 0.65 12.10
N PHE A 101 -3.06 1.72 11.42
CA PHE A 101 -3.57 2.96 12.00
C PHE A 101 -5.08 2.96 11.87
N GLY A 102 -5.78 3.42 12.92
CA GLY A 102 -7.24 3.49 12.90
C GLY A 102 -7.87 2.11 12.96
N ASN A 103 -7.79 1.51 14.16
CA ASN A 103 -8.53 0.29 14.47
C ASN A 103 -9.83 0.65 15.18
N GLY A 104 -10.97 0.53 14.48
CA GLY A 104 -12.29 0.68 15.09
C GLY A 104 -13.24 1.61 14.34
N PHE A 105 -14.51 1.51 14.70
CA PHE A 105 -15.61 2.31 14.18
C PHE A 105 -15.89 3.51 15.08
N VAL A 106 -16.26 4.64 14.49
CA VAL A 106 -16.73 5.82 15.23
C VAL A 106 -18.15 6.20 14.78
N ASN A 107 -18.96 6.72 15.69
CA ASN A 107 -20.34 7.14 15.40
C ASN A 107 -20.40 8.58 14.84
N ARG A 108 -19.51 8.92 13.90
CA ARG A 108 -19.49 10.21 13.19
C ARG A 108 -18.81 10.07 11.84
N VAL A 109 -19.23 10.86 10.86
CA VAL A 109 -18.59 10.90 9.54
C VAL A 109 -17.23 11.62 9.62
N ARG A 110 -16.19 11.06 9.02
CA ARG A 110 -14.80 11.54 8.99
C ARG A 110 -14.30 11.89 7.59
N GLU A 111 -15.16 12.46 6.74
CA GLU A 111 -14.82 12.73 5.34
C GLU A 111 -13.65 13.72 5.18
N ALA A 112 -13.60 14.75 6.03
CA ALA A 112 -12.51 15.74 6.02
C ALA A 112 -11.18 15.10 6.46
N GLU A 113 -11.19 14.29 7.52
CA GLU A 113 -10.01 13.56 7.98
C GLU A 113 -9.55 12.53 6.94
N ALA A 114 -10.48 11.81 6.31
CA ALA A 114 -10.16 10.87 5.25
C ALA A 114 -9.47 11.56 4.07
N ARG A 115 -9.96 12.73 3.66
CA ARG A 115 -9.33 13.53 2.59
C ARG A 115 -7.93 14.01 2.99
N ALA A 116 -7.76 14.51 4.21
CA ALA A 116 -6.45 14.97 4.70
C ALA A 116 -5.42 13.83 4.72
N VAL A 117 -5.81 12.64 5.18
CA VAL A 117 -4.94 11.45 5.17
C VAL A 117 -4.60 11.03 3.75
N GLU A 118 -5.59 11.00 2.85
CA GLU A 118 -5.35 10.65 1.45
C GLU A 118 -4.39 11.62 0.76
N GLU A 119 -4.60 12.93 0.92
CA GLU A 119 -3.72 13.97 0.37
C GLU A 119 -2.29 13.83 0.91
N ALA A 120 -2.14 13.56 2.21
CA ALA A 120 -0.83 13.34 2.81
C ALA A 120 -0.13 12.08 2.25
N LEU A 121 -0.86 10.98 2.07
CA LEU A 121 -0.32 9.76 1.45
C LEU A 121 0.06 9.99 -0.01
N ARG A 122 -0.78 10.71 -0.77
CA ARG A 122 -0.46 11.08 -2.17
C ARG A 122 0.78 11.95 -2.25
N ALA A 123 0.92 12.93 -1.36
CA ALA A 123 2.08 13.81 -1.31
C ALA A 123 3.38 13.04 -0.98
N ALA A 124 3.29 12.04 -0.09
CA ALA A 124 4.45 11.25 0.32
C ALA A 124 4.84 10.14 -0.65
N TYR A 125 3.85 9.48 -1.28
CA TYR A 125 4.04 8.22 -2.02
C TYR A 125 3.65 8.28 -3.49
N GLY A 126 3.18 9.43 -3.97
CA GLY A 126 2.65 9.60 -5.32
C GLY A 126 1.21 9.11 -5.48
N GLU A 127 0.77 8.95 -6.71
CA GLU A 127 -0.62 8.55 -6.99
C GLU A 127 -0.88 7.07 -6.66
N PRO A 128 -1.95 6.74 -5.91
CA PRO A 128 -2.32 5.36 -5.65
C PRO A 128 -2.92 4.70 -6.89
N HIS A 129 -2.91 3.37 -6.90
CA HIS A 129 -3.84 2.60 -7.71
C HIS A 129 -5.12 2.36 -6.89
N ALA A 130 -6.28 2.52 -7.53
CA ALA A 130 -7.55 2.18 -6.91
C ALA A 130 -7.72 0.65 -6.87
N ILE A 131 -7.87 0.06 -5.68
CA ILE A 131 -8.17 -1.38 -5.52
C ILE A 131 -9.68 -1.61 -5.66
N GLN A 132 -10.48 -0.72 -5.07
CA GLN A 132 -11.92 -0.73 -5.20
C GLN A 132 -12.37 0.71 -5.42
N ALA A 133 -12.95 0.97 -6.59
CA ALA A 133 -13.62 2.23 -6.87
C ALA A 133 -14.93 2.25 -6.09
N ASN A 134 -15.25 3.39 -5.46
CA ASN A 134 -16.48 3.69 -4.73
C ASN A 134 -17.66 2.81 -5.20
N GLU A 135 -17.96 1.74 -4.48
CA GLU A 135 -19.17 0.97 -4.74
C GLU A 135 -20.26 1.48 -3.80
N ASP A 136 -21.16 2.33 -4.28
CA ASP A 136 -22.40 2.64 -3.59
C ASP A 136 -23.30 1.38 -3.57
N ARG A 137 -22.97 0.39 -2.73
CA ARG A 137 -23.82 -0.79 -2.55
C ARG A 137 -25.04 -0.38 -1.74
N THR A 138 -26.10 0.02 -2.44
CA THR A 138 -27.41 0.24 -1.81
C THR A 138 -28.14 -1.11 -1.72
N ALA A 139 -27.61 -2.04 -0.93
CA ALA A 139 -28.29 -3.28 -0.59
C ALA A 139 -28.32 -3.43 0.93
N ASN A 140 -29.51 -3.41 1.52
CA ASN A 140 -29.76 -3.67 2.95
C ASN A 140 -29.23 -2.62 3.93
N ALA A 141 -29.40 -1.33 3.62
CA ALA A 141 -29.16 -0.21 4.53
C ALA A 141 -27.70 0.02 4.96
N VAL A 142 -26.71 -0.62 4.34
CA VAL A 142 -25.28 -0.30 4.52
C VAL A 142 -24.82 0.57 3.35
N ARG A 143 -24.57 1.88 3.57
CA ARG A 143 -23.90 2.72 2.55
C ARG A 143 -22.40 2.55 2.67
N GLU A 144 -21.86 1.49 2.06
CA GLU A 144 -20.42 1.27 1.95
C GLU A 144 -19.78 2.22 0.93
N ALA A 145 -19.59 3.50 1.26
CA ALA A 145 -18.68 4.34 0.47
C ALA A 145 -17.23 3.88 0.74
N VAL A 146 -16.84 2.74 0.16
CA VAL A 146 -15.51 2.15 0.34
C VAL A 146 -14.57 2.80 -0.67
N ARG A 147 -13.83 3.81 -0.18
CA ARG A 147 -12.63 4.26 -0.87
C ARG A 147 -11.48 3.37 -0.40
N SER A 148 -11.07 2.42 -1.25
CA SER A 148 -9.89 1.58 -1.03
C SER A 148 -8.80 1.92 -2.04
N LEU A 149 -7.76 2.58 -1.56
CA LEU A 149 -6.60 2.99 -2.34
C LEU A 149 -5.39 2.19 -1.90
N ALA A 150 -4.47 1.95 -2.82
CA ALA A 150 -3.19 1.37 -2.44
C ALA A 150 -2.00 1.88 -3.22
N TRP A 151 -0.84 1.66 -2.61
CA TRP A 151 0.48 1.87 -3.19
C TRP A 151 1.24 0.55 -3.08
N ASN A 152 1.79 0.09 -4.20
CA ASN A 152 2.57 -1.14 -4.26
C ASN A 152 4.04 -0.78 -4.47
N PHE A 153 4.86 -1.18 -3.51
CA PHE A 153 6.32 -1.13 -3.57
C PHE A 153 6.86 -2.57 -3.53
N PRO A 154 8.13 -2.80 -3.93
CA PRO A 154 8.73 -4.14 -3.85
C PRO A 154 8.69 -4.76 -2.44
N SER A 155 8.80 -3.93 -1.41
CA SER A 155 8.93 -4.34 0.00
C SER A 155 7.70 -4.02 0.86
N THR A 156 6.75 -3.22 0.36
CA THR A 156 5.63 -2.70 1.15
C THR A 156 4.38 -2.51 0.29
N ILE A 157 3.22 -2.85 0.84
CA ILE A 157 1.90 -2.46 0.32
C ILE A 157 1.27 -1.52 1.34
N ILE A 158 0.86 -0.34 0.89
CA ILE A 158 0.07 0.60 1.69
C ILE A 158 -1.38 0.47 1.25
N THR A 159 -2.30 0.25 2.19
CA THR A 159 -3.75 0.27 1.93
C THR A 159 -4.41 1.35 2.76
N PHE A 160 -5.12 2.27 2.11
CA PHE A 160 -5.99 3.25 2.74
C PHE A 160 -7.44 2.82 2.54
N ARG A 161 -8.21 2.76 3.63
CA ARG A 161 -9.64 2.43 3.61
C ARG A 161 -10.42 3.47 4.39
N HIS A 162 -11.35 4.14 3.72
CA HIS A 162 -12.44 4.88 4.35
C HIS A 162 -13.75 4.19 3.98
N ALA A 163 -14.57 3.86 4.96
CA ALA A 163 -15.86 3.20 4.76
C ALA A 163 -16.90 3.76 5.72
N LEU A 164 -18.09 4.02 5.20
CA LEU A 164 -19.27 4.29 5.99
C LEU A 164 -20.08 2.99 6.10
N VAL A 165 -20.61 2.72 7.27
CA VAL A 165 -21.43 1.54 7.56
C VAL A 165 -22.67 2.08 8.24
N ALA A 166 -23.78 2.16 7.52
CA ALA A 166 -25.06 2.45 8.14
C ALA A 166 -25.54 1.18 8.84
N GLY A 167 -25.63 1.22 10.18
CA GLY A 167 -25.91 0.07 11.02
C GLY A 167 -27.22 0.26 11.77
N GLY A 168 -28.32 -0.29 11.26
CA GLY A 168 -29.58 -0.47 12.01
C GLY A 168 -29.99 0.70 12.92
N ALA A 169 -30.52 0.38 14.11
CA ALA A 169 -31.07 1.37 15.06
C ALA A 169 -30.04 2.33 15.68
N ASP A 170 -28.74 2.11 15.49
CA ASP A 170 -27.64 2.79 16.20
C ASP A 170 -26.93 3.88 15.36
N GLY A 171 -27.36 4.10 14.11
CA GLY A 171 -26.86 5.19 13.27
C GLY A 171 -25.79 4.79 12.25
N THR A 172 -24.98 5.77 11.81
CA THR A 172 -23.88 5.56 10.85
C THR A 172 -22.55 5.41 11.58
N GLN A 173 -21.86 4.32 11.32
CA GLN A 173 -20.49 4.05 11.76
C GLN A 173 -19.51 4.39 10.64
N ASP A 174 -18.41 5.05 10.96
CA ASP A 174 -17.34 5.40 10.04
C ASP A 174 -16.07 4.65 10.42
N LEU A 175 -15.43 4.02 9.44
CA LEU A 175 -14.13 3.36 9.54
C LEU A 175 -13.11 4.11 8.68
N LEU A 176 -12.00 4.50 9.29
CA LEU A 176 -10.84 5.10 8.64
C LEU A 176 -9.61 4.32 9.09
N THR A 177 -8.96 3.62 8.15
CA THR A 177 -7.84 2.74 8.42
C THR A 177 -6.73 2.95 7.40
N VAL A 178 -5.49 2.95 7.86
CA VAL A 178 -4.28 2.87 7.02
C VAL A 178 -3.48 1.66 7.45
N SER A 179 -3.12 0.79 6.52
CA SER A 179 -2.29 -0.38 6.81
C SER A 179 -1.04 -0.39 5.93
N PHE A 180 0.10 -0.66 6.56
CA PHE A 180 1.37 -0.94 5.91
C PHE A 180 1.63 -2.42 6.06
N LEU A 181 1.80 -3.12 4.94
CA LEU A 181 1.87 -4.58 4.88
C LEU A 181 3.15 -5.00 4.17
N ARG A 182 3.87 -5.94 4.79
CA ARG A 182 4.96 -6.63 4.10
C ARG A 182 4.35 -7.59 3.05
N PRO A 183 4.78 -7.54 1.77
CA PRO A 183 4.37 -8.50 0.75
C PRO A 183 4.66 -9.93 1.18
N ARG A 184 3.80 -10.87 0.77
CA ARG A 184 3.86 -12.26 1.20
C ARG A 184 5.08 -13.00 0.69
#